data_AF-A0A1X7SHC5-F1
#
_entry.id   AF-A0A1X7SHC5-F1
#
_cell.length_a   1.000
_cell.length_b   1.000
_cell.length_c   1.000
_cell.angle_alpha   90.00
_cell.angle_beta   90.00
_cell.angle_gamma   90.00
#
_symmetry.space_group_name_H-M   'P 1'
#
loop_
_entity.id
_entity.type
_entity.pdbx_description
1 polymer ?
#
loop_
_entity_poly.entity_id
_entity_poly.type
_entity_poly.pdbx_seq_one_letter_code
_entity_poly.pdbx_strand_id
1 'polypeptide(L)'
;FDINHVDISINIPSVPVAGDVFNLSCVIVVPPNFVENLTSVRWTYDLQAFQDVTSENNDARLVPVVRNGNIFTSVLRLDPVKTTDARRYYCQATFQVFGTVDRTNRDLTVQIFPPSVSIVADPPTGPIYESTSYLLTCTATVNTTIVDTPVTASVAWTDPSGNVIPTNEARRQVIPPTGNSLVSMLLFQPIDTGLNNDGGTYTCQMIINSGNSLVASSQPTDTTLPVTVESKLLM
;
A
#
# COMPACT_ATOMS: atom_id res chain seq x y z
N PHE A 1 14.01 -33.62 6.23
CA PHE A 1 12.73 -34.36 6.33
C PHE A 1 12.90 -35.43 7.40
N ASP A 2 12.38 -35.17 8.60
CA ASP A 2 12.25 -36.20 9.64
C ASP A 2 10.87 -36.85 9.45
N ILE A 3 10.85 -38.15 9.17
CA ILE A 3 9.62 -38.88 8.80
C ILE A 3 8.66 -39.03 9.99
N ASN A 4 9.08 -38.62 11.19
CA ASN A 4 8.30 -38.74 12.43
C ASN A 4 7.76 -37.39 12.94
N HIS A 5 7.97 -36.29 12.21
CA HIS A 5 7.57 -34.96 12.64
C HIS A 5 6.44 -34.41 11.75
N VAL A 6 5.51 -33.66 12.36
CA VAL A 6 4.51 -32.89 11.61
C VAL A 6 5.21 -31.67 11.04
N ASP A 7 5.05 -31.40 9.75
CA ASP A 7 5.56 -30.19 9.12
C ASP A 7 4.41 -29.22 8.83
N ILE A 8 4.51 -27.98 9.30
CA ILE A 8 3.50 -26.94 9.10
C ILE A 8 4.16 -25.73 8.44
N SER A 9 3.63 -25.36 7.28
CA SER A 9 4.09 -24.19 6.54
C SER A 9 2.91 -23.28 6.17
N ILE A 10 3.16 -21.96 6.20
CA ILE A 10 2.26 -20.97 5.61
C ILE A 10 2.88 -20.50 4.31
N ASN A 11 2.13 -20.62 3.22
CA ASN A 11 2.48 -20.16 1.90
C ASN A 11 1.77 -18.83 1.60
N ILE A 12 2.57 -17.84 1.22
CA ILE A 12 2.14 -16.52 0.77
C ILE A 12 2.68 -16.36 -0.66
N PRO A 13 1.83 -16.50 -1.69
CA PRO A 13 2.30 -16.61 -3.08
C PRO A 13 2.91 -15.31 -3.62
N SER A 14 2.48 -14.16 -3.11
CA SER A 14 2.94 -12.82 -3.49
C SER A 14 2.60 -11.81 -2.40
N VAL A 15 3.08 -10.58 -2.54
CA VAL A 15 2.60 -9.45 -1.73
C VAL A 15 1.25 -8.99 -2.30
N PRO A 16 0.13 -9.09 -1.55
CA PRO A 16 -1.16 -8.55 -2.00
C PRO A 16 -1.17 -7.02 -2.04
N VAL A 17 -1.95 -6.46 -2.96
CA VAL A 17 -2.29 -5.04 -2.95
C VAL A 17 -3.59 -4.85 -2.15
N ALA A 18 -3.66 -3.79 -1.33
CA ALA A 18 -4.89 -3.44 -0.63
C ALA A 18 -6.06 -3.31 -1.64
N GLY A 19 -7.21 -3.90 -1.32
CA GLY A 19 -8.36 -4.01 -2.22
C GLY A 19 -8.44 -5.34 -2.98
N ASP A 20 -7.36 -6.12 -3.06
CA ASP A 20 -7.36 -7.43 -3.72
C ASP A 20 -8.12 -8.48 -2.89
N VAL A 21 -8.50 -9.56 -3.58
CA VAL A 21 -8.82 -10.84 -2.94
C VAL A 21 -7.53 -11.64 -2.78
N PHE A 22 -7.22 -12.08 -1.56
CA PHE A 22 -5.98 -12.81 -1.31
C PHE A 22 -6.18 -14.05 -0.44
N ASN A 23 -5.43 -15.11 -0.72
CA ASN A 23 -5.51 -16.39 -0.03
C ASN A 23 -4.17 -16.74 0.62
N LEU A 24 -4.16 -16.84 1.95
CA LEU A 24 -3.06 -17.47 2.68
C LEU A 24 -3.34 -18.97 2.78
N SER A 25 -2.34 -19.80 2.48
CA SER A 25 -2.50 -21.25 2.53
C SER A 25 -1.61 -21.85 3.60
N CYS A 26 -2.18 -22.61 4.52
CA CYS A 26 -1.45 -23.40 5.49
C CYS A 26 -1.43 -24.85 5.03
N VAL A 27 -0.22 -25.39 4.83
CA VAL A 27 0.02 -26.76 4.40
C VAL A 27 0.61 -27.54 5.57
N ILE A 28 -0.10 -28.58 5.98
CA ILE A 28 0.28 -29.47 7.09
C ILE A 28 0.58 -30.84 6.49
N VAL A 29 1.82 -31.29 6.60
CA VAL A 29 2.25 -32.63 6.18
C VAL A 29 2.42 -33.48 7.42
N VAL A 30 1.58 -34.50 7.53
CA VAL A 30 1.54 -35.40 8.70
C VAL A 30 2.20 -36.72 8.32
N PRO A 31 2.89 -37.41 9.23
CA PRO A 31 3.34 -38.77 8.95
C PRO A 31 2.13 -39.71 8.71
N PRO A 32 2.23 -40.70 7.79
CA PRO A 32 1.09 -41.52 7.37
C PRO A 32 0.31 -42.21 8.51
N ASN A 33 1.00 -42.55 9.59
CA ASN A 33 0.43 -43.18 10.78
C ASN A 33 -0.36 -42.23 11.71
N PHE A 34 -0.26 -40.91 11.51
CA PHE A 34 -0.94 -39.92 12.35
C PHE A 34 -2.00 -39.10 11.61
N VAL A 35 -2.34 -39.46 10.36
CA VAL A 35 -3.27 -38.71 9.50
C VAL A 35 -4.66 -38.56 10.12
N GLU A 36 -5.17 -39.59 10.81
CA GLU A 36 -6.50 -39.51 11.46
C GLU A 36 -6.51 -38.72 12.77
N ASN A 37 -5.38 -38.19 13.21
CA ASN A 37 -5.29 -37.50 14.48
C ASN A 37 -5.46 -35.98 14.36
N LEU A 38 -5.44 -35.40 13.16
CA LEU A 38 -5.69 -33.97 12.99
C LEU A 38 -7.16 -33.66 13.29
N THR A 39 -7.42 -32.87 14.33
CA THR A 39 -8.78 -32.55 14.77
C THR A 39 -9.26 -31.18 14.28
N SER A 40 -8.37 -30.19 14.26
CA SER A 40 -8.71 -28.84 13.80
C SER A 40 -7.48 -28.09 13.28
N VAL A 41 -7.75 -27.17 12.36
CA VAL A 41 -6.79 -26.17 11.89
C VAL A 41 -7.37 -24.79 12.17
N ARG A 42 -6.59 -23.95 12.83
CA ARG A 42 -7.00 -22.64 13.32
C ARG A 42 -6.06 -21.55 12.82
N TRP A 43 -6.61 -20.42 12.41
CA TRP A 43 -5.85 -19.22 12.06
C TRP A 43 -6.03 -18.15 13.13
N THR A 44 -4.94 -17.58 13.62
CA THR A 44 -4.94 -16.50 14.61
C THR A 44 -3.82 -15.49 14.35
N TYR A 45 -3.97 -14.25 14.83
CA TYR A 45 -2.89 -13.26 14.92
C TYR A 45 -2.34 -13.13 16.35
N ASP A 46 -3.04 -13.67 17.36
CA ASP A 46 -2.63 -13.63 18.77
C ASP A 46 -2.82 -15.00 19.45
N LEU A 47 -1.68 -15.57 19.83
CA LEU A 47 -1.61 -16.85 20.51
C LEU A 47 -2.10 -16.80 21.97
N GLN A 48 -2.20 -15.62 22.59
CA GLN A 48 -2.59 -15.44 23.99
C GLN A 48 -4.08 -15.15 24.15
N ALA A 49 -4.65 -14.33 23.26
CA ALA A 49 -6.06 -13.92 23.36
C ALA A 49 -7.07 -14.98 22.88
N PHE A 50 -6.62 -16.12 22.32
CA PHE A 50 -7.50 -17.11 21.67
C PHE A 50 -8.47 -16.46 20.67
N GLN A 51 -8.05 -15.41 19.97
CA GLN A 51 -8.89 -14.74 18.98
C GLN A 51 -8.62 -15.28 17.59
N ASP A 52 -9.68 -15.63 16.86
CA ASP A 52 -9.57 -16.09 15.48
C ASP A 52 -9.45 -14.93 14.52
N VAL A 53 -8.81 -15.17 13.38
CA VAL A 53 -8.77 -14.15 12.32
C VAL A 53 -10.19 -13.73 11.92
N THR A 54 -11.09 -14.70 11.76
CA THR A 54 -12.46 -14.46 11.31
C THR A 54 -13.37 -13.86 12.37
N SER A 55 -13.01 -13.91 13.67
CA SER A 55 -13.83 -13.28 14.71
C SER A 55 -13.66 -11.78 14.79
N GLU A 56 -12.49 -11.27 14.36
CA GLU A 56 -12.21 -9.83 14.35
C GLU A 56 -12.30 -9.22 12.96
N ASN A 57 -11.96 -9.97 11.92
CA ASN A 57 -11.99 -9.49 10.55
C ASN A 57 -13.19 -10.08 9.80
N ASN A 58 -14.23 -9.26 9.62
CA ASN A 58 -15.44 -9.63 8.88
C ASN A 58 -15.19 -9.94 7.39
N ASP A 59 -14.07 -9.48 6.83
CA ASP A 59 -13.68 -9.70 5.44
C ASP A 59 -12.77 -10.94 5.29
N ALA A 60 -12.42 -11.57 6.41
CA ALA A 60 -11.69 -12.82 6.45
C ALA A 60 -12.64 -14.02 6.51
N ARG A 61 -12.39 -15.02 5.66
CA ARG A 61 -13.17 -16.26 5.60
C ARG A 61 -12.26 -17.48 5.55
N LEU A 62 -12.59 -18.50 6.35
CA LEU A 62 -11.98 -19.81 6.25
C LEU A 62 -12.62 -20.63 5.14
N VAL A 63 -11.78 -21.16 4.25
CA VAL A 63 -12.17 -22.20 3.29
C VAL A 63 -12.07 -23.56 3.98
N PRO A 64 -12.99 -24.51 3.71
CA PRO A 64 -12.92 -25.85 4.27
C PRO A 64 -11.55 -26.51 4.06
N VAL A 65 -11.04 -27.18 5.10
CA VAL A 65 -9.77 -27.89 5.03
C VAL A 65 -9.87 -29.04 4.04
N VAL A 66 -8.94 -29.08 3.08
CA VAL A 66 -8.87 -30.13 2.07
C VAL A 66 -7.80 -31.14 2.47
N ARG A 67 -8.11 -32.44 2.40
CA ARG A 67 -7.17 -33.54 2.62
C ARG A 67 -6.79 -34.18 1.28
N ASN A 68 -5.49 -34.36 1.04
CA ASN A 68 -4.95 -35.17 -0.06
C ASN A 68 -3.87 -36.11 0.49
N GLY A 69 -4.25 -37.36 0.77
CA GLY A 69 -3.36 -38.31 1.44
C GLY A 69 -2.99 -37.85 2.84
N ASN A 70 -1.69 -37.66 3.08
CA ASN A 70 -1.14 -37.19 4.36
C ASN A 70 -0.93 -35.66 4.43
N ILE A 71 -1.44 -34.94 3.44
CA ILE A 71 -1.34 -33.48 3.35
C ILE A 71 -2.71 -32.86 3.62
N PHE A 72 -2.75 -31.88 4.51
CA PHE A 72 -3.91 -31.05 4.79
C PHE A 72 -3.64 -29.62 4.37
N THR A 73 -4.61 -28.98 3.73
CA THR A 73 -4.52 -27.59 3.31
C THR A 73 -5.69 -26.79 3.86
N SER A 74 -5.39 -25.77 4.64
CA SER A 74 -6.35 -24.78 5.14
C SER A 74 -6.09 -23.44 4.46
N VAL A 75 -7.13 -22.78 3.95
CA VAL A 75 -7.00 -21.49 3.28
C VAL A 75 -7.77 -20.42 4.05
N LEU A 76 -7.08 -19.33 4.35
CA LEU A 76 -7.65 -18.09 4.87
C LEU A 76 -7.77 -17.10 3.70
N ARG A 77 -9.01 -16.79 3.32
CA ARG A 77 -9.33 -15.83 2.27
C ARG A 77 -9.60 -14.46 2.88
N LEU A 78 -8.92 -13.43 2.40
CA LEU A 78 -9.15 -12.02 2.70
C LEU A 78 -9.82 -11.36 1.49
N ASP A 79 -10.96 -10.71 1.67
CA ASP A 79 -11.72 -10.08 0.59
C ASP A 79 -12.60 -8.92 1.12
N PRO A 80 -12.16 -7.65 0.98
CA PRO A 80 -10.87 -7.22 0.42
C PRO A 80 -9.73 -7.28 1.44
N VAL A 81 -8.49 -7.35 0.96
CA VAL A 81 -7.29 -7.10 1.79
C VAL A 81 -7.25 -5.63 2.20
N LYS A 82 -6.96 -5.36 3.47
CA LYS A 82 -6.76 -4.01 4.02
C LYS A 82 -5.34 -3.81 4.52
N THR A 83 -4.93 -2.57 4.71
CA THR A 83 -3.62 -2.29 5.32
C THR A 83 -3.50 -2.79 6.76
N THR A 84 -4.61 -2.89 7.51
CA THR A 84 -4.62 -3.52 8.84
C THR A 84 -4.37 -5.04 8.78
N ASP A 85 -4.56 -5.71 7.64
CA ASP A 85 -4.21 -7.13 7.48
C ASP A 85 -2.70 -7.38 7.43
N ALA A 86 -1.89 -6.33 7.28
CA ALA A 86 -0.43 -6.42 7.35
C ALA A 86 0.05 -6.76 8.77
N ARG A 87 0.10 -8.05 9.11
CA ARG A 87 0.46 -8.57 10.44
C ARG A 87 1.01 -9.98 10.37
N ARG A 88 1.44 -10.51 11.53
CA ARG A 88 1.83 -11.91 11.69
C ARG A 88 0.61 -12.82 11.79
N TYR A 89 0.55 -13.82 10.93
CA TYR A 89 -0.47 -14.87 10.98
C TYR A 89 0.14 -16.16 11.52
N TYR A 90 -0.63 -16.86 12.34
CA TYR A 90 -0.33 -18.17 12.87
C TYR A 90 -1.33 -19.18 12.31
N CYS A 91 -0.81 -20.32 11.86
CA CYS A 91 -1.60 -21.50 11.58
C CYS A 91 -1.30 -22.53 12.66
N GLN A 92 -2.34 -22.96 13.38
CA GLN A 92 -2.26 -23.93 14.46
C GLN A 92 -2.98 -25.21 14.04
N ALA A 93 -2.32 -26.35 14.20
CA ALA A 93 -2.87 -27.67 13.96
C ALA A 93 -2.98 -28.43 15.29
N THR A 94 -4.17 -28.93 15.61
CA THR A 94 -4.41 -29.70 16.82
C THR A 94 -4.44 -31.18 16.50
N PHE A 95 -3.69 -31.99 17.27
CA PHE A 95 -3.63 -33.44 17.10
C PHE A 95 -4.12 -34.19 18.34
N GLN A 96 -5.09 -35.10 18.18
CA GLN A 96 -5.78 -35.78 19.27
C GLN A 96 -4.87 -36.66 20.12
N VAL A 97 -3.92 -37.38 19.50
CA VAL A 97 -3.11 -38.42 20.16
C VAL A 97 -2.04 -37.83 21.09
N PHE A 98 -1.60 -36.60 20.86
CA PHE A 98 -0.56 -35.97 21.66
C PHE A 98 -1.09 -34.89 22.61
N GLY A 99 -2.38 -34.53 22.53
CA GLY A 99 -2.90 -33.33 23.19
C GLY A 99 -2.09 -32.06 22.87
N THR A 100 -1.36 -32.07 21.75
CA THR A 100 -0.34 -31.08 21.39
C THR A 100 -0.86 -30.23 20.25
N VAL A 101 -0.68 -28.92 20.39
CA VAL A 101 -0.92 -27.93 19.34
C VAL A 101 0.42 -27.59 18.72
N ASP A 102 0.57 -27.91 17.46
CA ASP A 102 1.72 -27.46 16.69
C ASP A 102 1.35 -26.23 15.85
N ARG A 103 2.32 -25.37 15.58
CA ARG A 103 2.06 -24.08 14.94
C ARG A 103 3.24 -23.55 14.15
N THR A 104 2.92 -22.81 13.09
CA THR A 104 3.89 -22.00 12.36
C THR A 104 3.36 -20.58 12.20
N ASN A 105 4.25 -19.66 11.82
CA ASN A 105 3.87 -18.27 11.58
C ASN A 105 4.59 -17.65 10.39
N ARG A 106 3.92 -16.68 9.78
CA ARG A 106 4.46 -15.82 8.72
C ARG A 106 3.90 -14.42 8.83
N ASP A 107 4.76 -13.45 8.50
CA ASP A 107 4.37 -12.06 8.37
C ASP A 107 3.75 -11.83 7.00
N LEU A 108 2.55 -11.24 6.96
CA LEU A 108 1.94 -10.77 5.73
C LEU A 108 2.32 -9.31 5.52
N THR A 109 2.99 -9.04 4.41
CA THR A 109 3.18 -7.68 3.92
C THR A 109 2.03 -7.32 2.98
N VAL A 110 1.49 -6.11 3.08
CA VAL A 110 0.45 -5.59 2.17
C VAL A 110 0.98 -4.36 1.46
N GLN A 111 0.80 -4.27 0.14
CA GLN A 111 1.15 -3.10 -0.64
C GLN A 111 -0.03 -2.13 -0.72
N ILE A 112 0.21 -0.84 -0.54
CA ILE A 112 -0.84 0.18 -0.68
C ILE A 112 -1.27 0.29 -2.16
N PHE A 113 -2.57 0.33 -2.41
CA PHE A 113 -3.11 0.57 -3.75
C PHE A 113 -2.70 1.97 -4.26
N PRO A 114 -2.34 2.12 -5.56
CA PRO A 114 -1.95 3.42 -6.10
C PRO A 114 -2.99 4.52 -5.84
N PRO A 115 -2.59 5.73 -5.39
CA PRO A 115 -3.53 6.81 -5.14
C PRO A 115 -4.10 7.36 -6.45
N SER A 116 -5.24 8.04 -6.37
CA SER A 116 -5.70 8.97 -7.41
C SER A 116 -5.02 10.33 -7.20
N VAL A 117 -4.45 10.93 -8.24
CA VAL A 117 -3.71 12.20 -8.14
C VAL A 117 -4.32 13.26 -9.07
N SER A 118 -4.44 14.49 -8.58
CA SER A 118 -4.97 15.64 -9.33
C SER A 118 -4.10 16.88 -9.11
N ILE A 119 -3.99 17.74 -10.11
CA ILE A 119 -3.36 19.06 -9.99
C ILE A 119 -4.40 20.15 -10.25
N VAL A 120 -4.42 21.17 -9.40
CA VAL A 120 -5.22 22.38 -9.54
C VAL A 120 -4.30 23.60 -9.55
N ALA A 121 -4.59 24.56 -10.42
CA ALA A 121 -3.87 25.83 -10.50
C ALA A 121 -4.58 26.95 -9.73
N ASP A 122 -3.81 27.87 -9.16
CA ASP A 122 -4.28 29.12 -8.59
C ASP A 122 -3.44 30.31 -9.11
N PRO A 123 -4.02 31.26 -9.87
CA PRO A 123 -5.43 31.33 -10.30
C PRO A 123 -5.86 30.19 -11.26
N PRO A 124 -7.14 29.76 -11.21
CA PRO A 124 -7.66 28.66 -12.01
C PRO A 124 -7.88 29.11 -13.46
N THR A 125 -6.94 28.76 -14.33
CA THR A 125 -7.01 28.83 -15.81
C THR A 125 -7.41 30.19 -16.42
N GLY A 126 -6.43 30.81 -17.05
CA GLY A 126 -6.46 32.04 -17.84
C GLY A 126 -4.99 32.35 -18.20
N PRO A 127 -4.70 33.26 -19.14
CA PRO A 127 -3.31 33.60 -19.40
C PRO A 127 -2.65 34.16 -18.13
N ILE A 128 -1.61 33.47 -17.69
CA ILE A 128 -0.84 33.87 -16.52
C ILE A 128 0.17 34.89 -17.00
N TYR A 129 0.10 36.10 -16.46
CA TYR A 129 1.08 37.12 -16.81
C TYR A 129 2.39 36.84 -16.10
N GLU A 130 3.50 37.01 -16.82
CA GLU A 130 4.83 36.94 -16.21
C GLU A 130 4.98 37.93 -15.03
N SER A 131 5.96 37.68 -14.17
CA SER A 131 6.22 38.47 -12.96
C SER A 131 5.15 38.36 -11.86
N THR A 132 4.19 37.45 -11.97
CA THR A 132 3.24 37.12 -10.88
C THR A 132 3.62 35.84 -10.14
N SER A 133 3.23 35.73 -8.87
CA SER A 133 3.27 34.46 -8.15
C SER A 133 2.20 33.52 -8.71
N TYR A 134 2.55 32.24 -8.86
CA TYR A 134 1.65 31.21 -9.38
C TYR A 134 1.78 29.93 -8.57
N LEU A 135 0.67 29.24 -8.29
CA LEU A 135 0.67 28.08 -7.41
C LEU A 135 0.00 26.89 -8.09
N LEU A 136 0.68 25.76 -8.14
CA LEU A 136 0.10 24.46 -8.48
C LEU A 136 -0.08 23.63 -7.22
N THR A 137 -1.27 23.09 -7.01
CA THR A 137 -1.61 22.24 -5.88
C THR A 137 -1.87 20.83 -6.38
N CYS A 138 -1.05 19.88 -5.94
CA CYS A 138 -1.20 18.46 -6.24
C CYS A 138 -1.79 17.73 -5.03
N THR A 139 -2.89 17.00 -5.25
CA THR A 139 -3.61 16.26 -4.22
C THR A 139 -3.69 14.80 -4.58
N ALA A 140 -3.23 13.93 -3.67
CA ALA A 140 -3.42 12.49 -3.73
C ALA A 140 -4.62 12.06 -2.86
N THR A 141 -5.43 11.13 -3.35
CA THR A 141 -6.58 10.55 -2.66
C THR A 141 -6.45 9.04 -2.63
N VAL A 142 -6.67 8.44 -1.45
CA VAL A 142 -6.66 6.98 -1.24
C VAL A 142 -8.04 6.51 -0.82
N ASN A 143 -8.38 5.25 -1.15
CA ASN A 143 -9.61 4.65 -0.66
C ASN A 143 -9.43 4.19 0.80
N THR A 144 -10.05 4.92 1.72
CA THR A 144 -9.92 4.70 3.17
C THR A 144 -10.62 3.44 3.68
N THR A 145 -11.43 2.77 2.86
CA THR A 145 -12.03 1.47 3.24
C THR A 145 -11.02 0.32 3.16
N ILE A 146 -9.94 0.48 2.39
CA ILE A 146 -8.87 -0.50 2.19
C ILE A 146 -7.51 0.00 2.72
N VAL A 147 -7.30 1.32 2.75
CA VAL A 147 -6.18 1.98 3.42
C VAL A 147 -6.69 2.54 4.75
N ASP A 148 -6.79 1.66 5.74
CA ASP A 148 -7.37 1.87 7.06
C ASP A 148 -6.32 2.04 8.18
N THR A 149 -5.05 2.19 7.80
CA THR A 149 -3.94 2.55 8.70
C THR A 149 -3.41 3.94 8.37
N PRO A 150 -2.74 4.64 9.32
CA PRO A 150 -2.13 5.93 9.04
C PRO A 150 -1.08 5.86 7.92
N VAL A 151 -1.15 6.81 6.98
CA VAL A 151 -0.25 6.93 5.84
C VAL A 151 0.30 8.35 5.68
N THR A 152 1.43 8.47 4.99
CA THR A 152 2.04 9.75 4.58
C THR A 152 2.24 9.77 3.07
N ALA A 153 2.64 10.90 2.49
CA ALA A 153 2.93 11.00 1.06
C ALA A 153 4.33 11.58 0.79
N SER A 154 4.96 11.06 -0.25
CA SER A 154 6.14 11.65 -0.88
C SER A 154 5.75 12.21 -2.24
N VAL A 155 6.41 13.30 -2.65
CA VAL A 155 6.15 13.99 -3.91
C VAL A 155 7.44 14.19 -4.70
N ALA A 156 7.35 14.08 -6.02
CA ALA A 156 8.33 14.60 -6.94
C ALA A 156 7.62 15.45 -8.00
N TRP A 157 7.98 16.72 -8.09
CA TRP A 157 7.58 17.60 -9.18
C TRP A 157 8.63 17.54 -10.29
N THR A 158 8.20 17.39 -11.53
CA THR A 158 9.09 17.50 -12.69
C THR A 158 8.67 18.65 -13.60
N ASP A 159 9.67 19.33 -14.13
CA ASP A 159 9.50 20.43 -15.08
C ASP A 159 9.22 19.92 -16.50
N PRO A 160 8.88 20.81 -17.46
CA PRO A 160 8.58 20.42 -18.84
C PRO A 160 9.73 19.74 -19.59
N SER A 161 10.96 19.84 -19.08
CA SER A 161 12.14 19.15 -19.63
C SER A 161 12.35 17.77 -19.01
N GLY A 162 11.52 17.37 -18.05
CA GLY A 162 11.60 16.09 -17.34
C GLY A 162 12.55 16.11 -16.14
N ASN A 163 13.06 17.28 -15.73
CA ASN A 163 13.96 17.38 -14.57
C ASN A 163 13.15 17.49 -13.27
N VAL A 164 13.60 16.80 -12.22
CA VAL A 164 12.99 16.94 -10.88
C VAL A 164 13.32 18.31 -10.31
N ILE A 165 12.28 19.04 -9.90
CA ILE A 165 12.39 20.35 -9.24
C ILE A 165 12.74 20.10 -7.77
N PRO A 166 13.91 20.54 -7.28
CA PRO A 166 14.32 20.27 -5.92
C PRO A 166 13.62 21.23 -4.94
N THR A 167 13.46 20.79 -3.68
CA THR A 167 12.77 21.57 -2.64
C THR A 167 13.50 22.85 -2.22
N ASN A 168 14.78 22.98 -2.56
CA ASN A 168 15.62 24.13 -2.23
C ASN A 168 15.84 25.08 -3.43
N GLU A 169 15.09 24.92 -4.52
CA GLU A 169 15.16 25.87 -5.62
C GLU A 169 14.55 27.23 -5.21
N ALA A 170 15.28 28.32 -5.50
CA ALA A 170 14.89 29.65 -5.04
C ALA A 170 13.62 30.19 -5.72
N ARG A 171 13.44 29.88 -7.01
CA ARG A 171 12.37 30.44 -7.86
C ARG A 171 11.13 29.57 -7.93
N ARG A 172 11.32 28.24 -7.94
CA ARG A 172 10.25 27.23 -7.94
C ARG A 172 10.31 26.45 -6.63
N GLN A 173 9.47 26.81 -5.67
CA GLN A 173 9.48 26.21 -4.34
C GLN A 173 8.52 25.03 -4.26
N VAL A 174 9.04 23.83 -4.02
CA VAL A 174 8.23 22.64 -3.72
C VAL A 174 7.92 22.61 -2.23
N ILE A 175 6.63 22.63 -1.91
CA ILE A 175 6.09 22.45 -0.56
C ILE A 175 5.62 20.99 -0.44
N PRO A 176 6.36 20.12 0.25
CA PRO A 176 6.02 18.70 0.35
C PRO A 176 4.83 18.47 1.30
N PRO A 177 4.16 17.30 1.20
CA PRO A 177 3.14 16.91 2.16
C PRO A 177 3.73 16.78 3.57
N THR A 178 2.96 17.14 4.60
CA THR A 178 3.37 17.05 6.01
C THR A 178 2.37 16.25 6.83
N GLY A 179 2.89 15.40 7.72
CA GLY A 179 2.06 14.50 8.53
C GLY A 179 1.18 13.62 7.65
N ASN A 180 -0.13 13.63 7.92
CA ASN A 180 -1.13 12.85 7.20
C ASN A 180 -1.74 13.62 6.00
N SER A 181 -1.24 14.83 5.70
CA SER A 181 -1.66 15.55 4.49
C SER A 181 -1.18 14.81 3.25
N LEU A 182 -2.06 14.69 2.26
CA LEU A 182 -1.76 14.12 0.94
C LEU A 182 -1.68 15.20 -0.14
N VAL A 183 -1.33 16.43 0.26
CA VAL A 183 -1.28 17.62 -0.59
C VAL A 183 0.15 18.14 -0.66
N SER A 184 0.62 18.40 -1.88
CA SER A 184 1.86 19.13 -2.15
C SER A 184 1.57 20.35 -3.01
N MET A 185 2.41 21.38 -2.91
CA MET A 185 2.30 22.56 -3.76
C MET A 185 3.62 22.87 -4.46
N LEU A 186 3.55 23.43 -5.66
CA LEU A 186 4.67 24.00 -6.40
C LEU A 186 4.39 25.50 -6.62
N LEU A 187 5.20 26.35 -5.99
CA LEU A 187 5.04 27.79 -5.99
C LEU A 187 6.11 28.45 -6.88
N PHE A 188 5.68 29.32 -7.80
CA PHE A 188 6.55 30.13 -8.64
C PHE A 188 6.70 31.55 -8.07
N GLN A 189 7.93 32.04 -7.95
CA GLN A 189 8.26 33.36 -7.40
C GLN A 189 9.35 34.09 -8.23
N PRO A 190 8.99 34.82 -9.30
CA PRO A 190 7.74 34.77 -10.04
C PRO A 190 7.78 33.76 -11.20
N ILE A 191 6.64 33.56 -11.86
CA ILE A 191 6.56 32.86 -13.15
C ILE A 191 7.08 33.76 -14.29
N ASP A 192 7.79 33.17 -15.27
CA ASP A 192 8.57 33.89 -16.27
C ASP A 192 8.49 33.23 -17.67
N THR A 193 8.37 34.04 -18.74
CA THR A 193 8.42 33.61 -20.15
C THR A 193 9.75 33.91 -20.84
N GLY A 194 10.65 34.64 -20.17
CA GLY A 194 11.94 35.07 -20.68
C GLY A 194 12.99 33.96 -20.68
N LEU A 195 14.14 34.20 -20.06
CA LEU A 195 15.29 33.29 -20.11
C LEU A 195 15.00 31.90 -19.49
N ASN A 196 14.06 31.83 -18.54
CA ASN A 196 13.74 30.59 -17.84
C ASN A 196 12.60 29.78 -18.49
N ASN A 197 11.73 30.45 -19.26
CA ASN A 197 10.55 29.89 -19.92
C ASN A 197 9.81 28.81 -19.11
N ASP A 198 8.98 29.22 -18.16
CA ASP A 198 8.21 28.31 -17.31
C ASP A 198 7.02 27.65 -18.00
N GLY A 199 6.72 28.03 -19.24
CA GLY A 199 5.65 27.44 -20.02
C GLY A 199 5.92 25.97 -20.31
N GLY A 200 4.90 25.13 -20.18
CA GLY A 200 4.97 23.72 -20.52
C GLY A 200 4.20 22.83 -19.55
N THR A 201 4.44 21.53 -19.66
CA THR A 201 3.71 20.52 -18.88
C THR A 201 4.49 20.14 -17.63
N TYR A 202 3.93 20.42 -16.47
CA TYR A 202 4.48 19.98 -15.18
C TYR A 202 3.86 18.66 -14.77
N THR A 203 4.66 17.77 -14.19
CA THR A 203 4.17 16.50 -13.66
C THR A 203 4.31 16.50 -12.14
N CYS A 204 3.26 16.07 -11.45
CA CYS A 204 3.30 15.71 -10.05
C CYS A 204 3.25 14.18 -9.93
N GLN A 205 4.30 13.60 -9.36
CA GLN A 205 4.35 12.20 -8.97
C GLN A 205 4.14 12.07 -7.46
N MET A 206 3.18 11.25 -7.03
CA MET A 206 2.89 11.00 -5.62
C MET A 206 3.07 9.52 -5.28
N ILE A 207 3.66 9.25 -4.12
CA ILE A 207 3.80 7.91 -3.53
C ILE A 207 3.20 7.94 -2.13
N ILE A 208 2.34 6.97 -1.79
CA ILE A 208 1.79 6.82 -0.46
C ILE A 208 2.66 5.85 0.34
N ASN A 209 3.06 6.26 1.54
CA ASN A 209 3.93 5.50 2.42
C ASN A 209 3.22 5.15 3.73
N SER A 210 3.74 4.15 4.43
CA SER A 210 3.31 3.81 5.79
C SER A 210 4.50 3.82 6.75
N GLY A 211 4.24 4.13 8.02
CA GLY A 211 5.22 3.93 9.09
C GLY A 211 5.31 2.46 9.56
N ASN A 212 4.39 1.59 9.13
CA ASN A 212 4.41 0.16 9.43
C ASN A 212 5.32 -0.58 8.44
N SER A 213 6.31 -1.32 8.94
CA SER A 213 7.25 -2.11 8.11
C SER A 213 6.60 -3.26 7.34
N LEU A 214 5.40 -3.69 7.72
CA LEU A 214 4.61 -4.70 7.01
C LEU A 214 3.69 -4.07 5.94
N VAL A 215 3.61 -2.76 5.85
CA VAL A 215 2.83 -2.07 4.81
C VAL A 215 3.81 -1.45 3.80
N ALA A 216 3.90 -2.04 2.62
CA ALA A 216 4.73 -1.51 1.54
C ALA A 216 4.08 -0.29 0.88
N SER A 217 4.90 0.69 0.51
CA SER A 217 4.45 1.90 -0.19
C SER A 217 3.70 1.58 -1.48
N SER A 218 2.86 2.53 -1.91
CA SER A 218 2.17 2.41 -3.20
C SER A 218 3.16 2.47 -4.35
N GLN A 219 2.73 2.01 -5.53
CA GLN A 219 3.42 2.43 -6.76
C GLN A 219 3.27 3.95 -6.93
N PRO A 220 4.22 4.63 -7.59
CA PRO A 220 4.08 6.03 -7.93
C PRO A 220 2.90 6.25 -8.88
N THR A 221 2.11 7.29 -8.61
CA THR A 221 1.07 7.77 -9.54
C THR A 221 1.41 9.18 -10.00
N ASP A 222 1.38 9.37 -11.32
CA ASP A 222 1.68 10.64 -11.96
C ASP A 222 0.41 11.31 -12.48
N THR A 223 0.41 12.64 -12.46
CA THR A 223 -0.55 13.45 -13.22
C THR A 223 0.14 14.70 -13.73
N THR A 224 -0.38 15.26 -14.82
CA THR A 224 0.26 16.37 -15.53
C THR A 224 -0.68 17.55 -15.67
N LEU A 225 -0.14 18.77 -15.61
CA LEU A 225 -0.87 20.00 -15.92
C LEU A 225 -0.08 20.85 -16.93
N PRO A 226 -0.67 21.23 -18.07
CA PRO A 226 -0.08 22.22 -18.97
C PRO A 226 -0.24 23.63 -18.39
N VAL A 227 0.86 24.37 -18.32
CA VAL A 227 0.92 25.76 -17.86
C VAL A 227 1.25 26.64 -19.06
N THR A 228 0.38 27.62 -19.34
CA THR A 228 0.57 28.62 -20.40
C THR A 228 0.78 29.98 -19.77
N VAL A 229 1.87 30.64 -20.13
CA VAL A 229 2.29 31.93 -19.56
C VAL A 229 2.37 32.95 -20.70
N GLU A 230 1.78 34.13 -20.50
CA GLU A 230 1.80 35.23 -21.45
C GLU A 230 2.77 36.33 -21.01
N SER A 231 3.54 36.85 -21.97
CA SER A 231 4.35 38.04 -21.77
C SER A 231 3.46 39.25 -21.55
N LYS A 232 3.81 40.12 -20.60
CA LYS A 232 3.07 41.36 -20.39
C LYS A 232 3.43 42.33 -21.52
N LEU A 233 2.56 42.47 -22.51
CA LEU A 233 2.68 43.54 -23.51
C LEU A 233 2.58 44.90 -22.79
N LEU A 234 3.72 45.59 -22.70
CA LEU A 234 3.78 47.01 -22.34
C LEU A 234 3.11 47.81 -23.47
N MET A 235 1.86 48.22 -23.27
CA MET A 235 1.28 49.37 -23.99
C MET A 235 1.74 50.67 -23.36
#